data_AF-A0A963RKW7-F1
#
_entry.id   AF-A0A963RKW7-F1
#
_cell.length_a   1.000
_cell.length_b   1.000
_cell.length_c   1.000
_cell.angle_alpha   90.00
_cell.angle_beta   90.00
_cell.angle_gamma   90.00
#
_symmetry.space_group_name_H-M   'P 1'
#
loop_
_entity.id
_entity.type
_entity.pdbx_description
1 polymer ?
#
loop_
_entity_poly.entity_id
_entity_poly.type
_entity_poly.pdbx_seq_one_letter_code
_entity_poly.pdbx_strand_id
1 'polypeptide(L)' 'MIAKLIVYGRTREGCLMRLRRALEEMVISGVKTSIPLHQELIRQPDVISGDYTIKWLEEWLAEREAG' A
#
# COMPACT_ATOMS: atom_id res chain seq x y z
N MET A 1 -1.80 9.68 -13.78
CA MET A 1 -1.83 8.23 -13.45
C MET A 1 -1.11 7.49 -14.56
N ILE A 2 -0.01 6.78 -14.28
CA ILE A 2 0.85 6.13 -15.31
C ILE A 2 0.42 4.68 -15.58
N ALA A 3 0.12 3.92 -14.52
CA ALA A 3 -0.31 2.52 -14.60
C ALA A 3 -1.20 2.15 -13.40
N LYS A 4 -1.86 0.98 -13.49
CA LYS A 4 -2.61 0.36 -12.39
C LYS A 4 -2.05 -1.03 -12.12
N LEU A 5 -1.79 -1.35 -10.86
CA LEU A 5 -1.41 -2.69 -10.41
C LEU A 5 -2.65 -3.37 -9.80
N ILE A 6 -3.10 -4.46 -10.40
CA ILE A 6 -4.26 -5.23 -9.93
C ILE A 6 -3.78 -6.62 -9.51
N VAL A 7 -4.07 -7.01 -8.28
CA VAL A 7 -3.65 -8.30 -7.71
C VAL A 7 -4.89 -9.09 -7.30
N TYR A 8 -4.83 -10.40 -7.57
CA TYR A 8 -5.89 -11.33 -7.21
C TYR A 8 -5.36 -12.43 -6.29
N GLY A 9 -6.17 -12.81 -5.31
CA GLY A 9 -5.90 -13.91 -4.39
C GLY A 9 -7.21 -14.55 -3.93
N ARG A 10 -7.15 -15.84 -3.58
CA ARG A 10 -8.29 -16.60 -3.05
C ARG A 10 -8.66 -16.18 -1.61
N THR A 11 -7.71 -15.60 -0.89
CA THR A 11 -7.88 -15.05 0.46
C THR A 11 -7.29 -13.66 0.51
N ARG A 12 -7.76 -12.82 1.45
CA ARG A 12 -7.21 -11.47 1.68
C ARG A 12 -5.71 -11.52 1.95
N GLU A 13 -5.30 -12.38 2.86
CA GLU A 13 -3.88 -12.60 3.19
C GLU A 13 -3.07 -13.00 1.96
N GLY A 14 -3.55 -13.97 1.17
CA GLY A 14 -2.88 -14.39 -0.06
C GLY A 14 -2.78 -13.27 -1.11
N CYS A 15 -3.79 -12.39 -1.18
CA CYS A 15 -3.78 -11.22 -2.04
C CYS A 15 -2.74 -10.18 -1.56
N LEU A 16 -2.72 -9.87 -0.26
CA LEU A 16 -1.77 -8.93 0.34
C LEU A 16 -0.31 -9.40 0.20
N MET A 17 -0.05 -10.71 0.37
CA MET A 17 1.29 -11.28 0.13
C MET A 17 1.74 -11.11 -1.32
N ARG A 18 0.85 -11.38 -2.28
CA ARG A 18 1.13 -11.19 -3.72
C ARG A 18 1.34 -9.71 -4.05
N LEU A 19 0.54 -8.82 -3.46
CA LEU A 19 0.66 -7.38 -3.64
C LEU A 19 1.99 -6.86 -3.09
N ARG A 20 2.42 -7.33 -1.92
CA ARG A 20 3.72 -7.00 -1.35
C ARG A 20 4.86 -7.35 -2.30
N ARG A 21 4.87 -8.60 -2.77
CA ARG A 21 5.90 -9.06 -3.73
C ARG A 21 5.88 -8.25 -5.02
N ALA A 22 4.69 -8.00 -5.57
CA ALA A 22 4.55 -7.21 -6.80
C ALA A 22 5.08 -5.77 -6.64
N LEU A 23 4.83 -5.13 -5.50
CA LEU A 23 5.35 -3.79 -5.20
C LEU A 23 6.87 -3.79 -4.93
N GLU A 24 7.43 -4.87 -4.38
CA GLU A 24 8.88 -5.01 -4.16
C GLU A 24 9.64 -5.26 -5.48
N GLU A 25 9.04 -5.97 -6.43
CA GLU A 25 9.62 -6.24 -7.75
C GLU A 25 9.36 -5.10 -8.77
N MET A 26 8.52 -4.11 -8.44
CA MET A 26 8.13 -3.03 -9.34
C MET A 26 9.22 -1.96 -9.45
N VAL A 27 9.86 -1.87 -10.62
CA VAL A 27 10.90 -0.89 -10.92
C VAL A 27 10.37 0.15 -11.91
N ILE A 28 10.34 1.42 -11.49
CA ILE A 28 10.06 2.57 -12.36
C ILE A 28 11.19 3.58 -12.17
N SER A 29 11.84 3.95 -13.26
CA SER A 29 12.92 4.95 -13.30
C SER A 29 12.46 6.27 -13.92
N GLY A 30 13.11 7.37 -13.54
CA GLY A 30 12.94 8.68 -14.18
C GLY A 30 11.81 9.56 -13.64
N VAL A 31 10.99 9.06 -12.71
CA VAL A 31 9.93 9.83 -12.03
C VAL A 31 9.79 9.40 -10.57
N LYS A 32 9.36 10.32 -9.70
CA LYS A 32 8.90 9.95 -8.35
C LYS A 32 7.60 9.16 -8.47
N THR A 33 7.48 8.09 -7.69
CA THR A 33 6.30 7.22 -7.70
C THR A 33 5.68 7.13 -6.32
N SER A 34 4.42 6.70 -6.29
CA SER A 34 3.72 6.38 -5.04
C SER A 34 4.06 4.98 -4.52
N ILE A 35 4.98 4.23 -5.14
CA ILE A 35 5.34 2.86 -4.73
C ILE A 35 5.77 2.81 -3.25
N PRO A 36 6.66 3.70 -2.73
CA PRO A 36 7.08 3.63 -1.33
C PRO A 36 5.92 3.77 -0.35
N LEU A 37 5.00 4.72 -0.62
CA LEU A 37 3.78 4.89 0.16
C LEU A 37 2.95 3.60 0.17
N HIS A 38 2.71 2.98 -0.99
CA HIS A 38 1.93 1.75 -1.06
C HIS A 38 2.60 0.58 -0.31
N GLN A 39 3.94 0.49 -0.34
CA GLN A 39 4.69 -0.53 0.41
C GLN A 39 4.56 -0.37 1.93
N GLU A 40 4.46 0.86 2.43
CA GLU A 40 4.21 1.15 3.85
C GLU A 40 2.77 0.83 4.23
N LEU A 41 1.80 1.26 3.40
CA LEU A 41 0.38 1.08 3.66
C LEU A 41 0.00 -0.39 3.82
N ILE A 42 0.47 -1.27 2.94
CA ILE A 42 0.16 -2.71 3.02
C ILE A 42 0.74 -3.42 4.25
N ARG A 43 1.64 -2.76 4.99
CA ARG A 43 2.24 -3.27 6.24
C ARG A 43 1.50 -2.78 7.48
N GLN A 44 0.58 -1.84 7.34
CA GLN A 44 -0.17 -1.32 8.49
C GLN A 44 -1.14 -2.37 9.03
N PRO A 45 -1.23 -2.55 10.36
CA PRO A 45 -2.16 -3.47 10.98
C PRO A 45 -3.61 -3.24 10.53
N ASP A 46 -4.03 -1.97 10.44
CA ASP A 46 -5.38 -1.57 10.02
C ASP A 46 -5.68 -1.99 8.57
N VAL A 47 -4.69 -1.90 7.70
CA VAL A 47 -4.79 -2.36 6.31
C VAL A 47 -4.76 -3.89 6.24
N ILE A 48 -4.04 -4.58 7.11
CA ILE A 48 -4.03 -6.05 7.13
C ILE A 48 -5.38 -6.58 7.63
N SER A 49 -5.89 -6.04 8.74
CA SER A 49 -7.18 -6.40 9.35
C SER A 49 -8.38 -5.98 8.49
N GLY A 50 -8.23 -4.91 7.69
CA GLY A 50 -9.32 -4.31 6.92
C GLY A 50 -10.19 -3.38 7.75
N ASP A 51 -9.71 -2.95 8.92
CA ASP A 51 -10.41 -2.05 9.82
C ASP A 51 -9.92 -0.60 9.63
N TYR A 52 -10.44 0.07 8.61
CA TYR A 52 -10.10 1.47 8.33
C TYR A 52 -11.28 2.23 7.72
N THR A 53 -11.26 3.55 7.87
CA THR A 53 -12.27 4.45 7.33
C THR A 53 -11.74 5.23 6.13
N ILE A 54 -12.61 6.02 5.50
CA ILE A 54 -12.19 6.93 4.41
C ILE A 54 -11.21 8.03 4.87
N LYS A 55 -11.15 8.34 6.18
CA LYS A 55 -10.27 9.37 6.74
C LYS A 55 -8.94 8.83 7.27
N TRP A 56 -8.84 7.51 7.44
CA TRP A 56 -7.70 6.86 8.07
C TRP A 56 -6.36 7.25 7.41
N LEU A 57 -6.31 7.40 6.08
CA LEU A 57 -5.08 7.77 5.39
C LEU A 57 -4.60 9.20 5.76
N GLU A 58 -5.53 10.14 5.90
CA GLU A 58 -5.21 11.53 6.26
C GLU A 58 -4.70 11.61 7.71
N GLU A 59 -5.38 10.90 8.61
CA GLU A 59 -5.02 10.81 10.02
C GLU A 59 -3.63 10.16 10.20
N TRP A 60 -3.39 9.04 9.52
CA TRP A 60 -2.10 8.33 9.57
C TRP A 60 -0.93 9.15 8.99
N LEU A 61 -1.17 9.92 7.92
CA LEU A 61 -0.16 10.83 7.38
C LEU A 61 0.15 11.98 8.34
N ALA A 62 -0.88 12.56 8.98
CA ALA A 62 -0.69 13.63 9.96
C ALA A 62 0.12 13.17 11.18
N GLU A 63 -0.15 11.96 11.69
CA GLU A 63 0.61 11.35 12.78
C GLU A 63 2.08 11.12 12.41
N ARG A 64 2.33 10.67 11.17
CA ARG A 64 3.69 10.47 10.64
C ARG A 64 4.50 11.75 10.52
N GLU A 65 3.87 12.85 10.13
CA GLU A 65 4.54 14.14 9.94
C GLU A 65 4.80 14.86 11.28
N ALA A 66 4.07 14.49 12.33
CA ALA A 66 4.23 15.04 13.67
C ALA A 66 5.40 14.43 14.47
N GLY A 67 6.00 13.34 13.98
CA GLY A 67 7.15 12.66 14.58
C GLY A 67 8.45 12.92 13.83
#